data_AF-A0A2H1EDG1-F1
#
_entry.id   AF-A0A2H1EDG1-F1
#
_cell.length_a   1.000
_cell.length_b   1.000
_cell.length_c   1.000
_cell.angle_alpha   90.00
_cell.angle_beta   90.00
_cell.angle_gamma   90.00
#
_symmetry.space_group_name_H-M   'P 1'
#
loop_
_entity.id
_entity.type
_entity.pdbx_description
1 polymer ?
#
loop_
_entity_poly.entity_id
_entity_poly.type
_entity_poly.pdbx_seq_one_letter_code
_entity_poly.pdbx_strand_id
1 'polypeptide(L)'
;MKSFNHFTFSILLTLLISCKGVEEKKIKESIEDNTIKKEQLLQDKLSYYDINNDDANPINIKKIKIKLENHYSENEYKTIFKNDVFTVIVLFSYYELGNYDEYIITLNNKNEELSKLLVYYNTAPDGNMEKYEYSNYHLYKKTLDLNVFKVSVVENLETNKIIKQDTLKTMYKINDLGKIIVK
;
A
#
# COMPACT_ATOMS: atom_id res chain seq x y z
N MET A 1 76.92 -2.27 30.72
CA MET A 1 75.99 -1.46 31.55
C MET A 1 74.62 -2.11 31.41
N LYS A 2 74.13 -2.85 32.43
CA LYS A 2 73.21 -2.39 33.52
C LYS A 2 71.99 -1.66 32.93
N SER A 3 70.71 -2.02 33.13
CA SER A 3 69.95 -2.70 34.22
C SER A 3 68.67 -3.31 33.60
N PHE A 4 68.10 -4.45 34.03
CA PHE A 4 67.40 -4.79 35.30
C PHE A 4 66.12 -3.98 35.63
N ASN A 5 64.99 -4.71 35.50
CA ASN A 5 63.87 -4.91 36.43
C ASN A 5 62.77 -3.86 36.73
N HIS A 6 61.54 -4.40 36.58
CA HIS A 6 60.36 -4.31 37.48
C HIS A 6 59.65 -2.94 37.62
N PHE A 7 58.34 -2.80 37.82
CA PHE A 7 57.36 -3.64 38.52
C PHE A 7 55.92 -3.18 38.17
N THR A 8 55.08 -4.13 37.76
CA THR A 8 53.65 -4.43 38.08
C THR A 8 52.57 -3.39 38.48
N PHE A 9 51.34 -3.92 38.40
CA PHE A 9 50.02 -3.52 38.94
C PHE A 9 49.11 -2.67 38.03
N SER A 10 48.11 -3.23 37.34
CA SER A 10 46.85 -3.90 37.80
C SER A 10 45.68 -2.90 37.90
N ILE A 11 44.79 -2.95 36.91
CA ILE A 11 43.33 -2.84 37.07
C ILE A 11 42.76 -3.78 35.99
N LEU A 12 42.51 -5.06 36.32
CA LEU A 12 41.26 -5.58 36.89
C LEU A 12 40.04 -5.37 35.97
N LEU A 13 39.78 -6.44 35.23
CA LEU A 13 38.49 -7.00 34.80
C LEU A 13 37.23 -6.50 35.57
N THR A 14 36.25 -5.96 34.83
CA THR A 14 34.81 -6.25 34.98
C THR A 14 34.10 -6.00 33.64
N LEU A 15 33.61 -7.05 32.99
CA LEU A 15 32.18 -7.36 32.82
C LEU A 15 31.37 -6.23 32.13
N LEU A 16 31.08 -6.34 30.83
CA LEU A 16 30.01 -7.13 30.20
C LEU A 16 28.73 -6.31 29.94
N ILE A 17 28.32 -6.36 28.67
CA ILE A 17 26.94 -6.37 28.15
C ILE A 17 26.28 -5.03 27.77
N SER A 18 25.97 -4.98 26.46
CA SER A 18 24.87 -4.29 25.78
C SER A 18 25.04 -2.82 25.39
N CYS A 19 25.41 -2.59 24.12
CA CYS A 19 24.93 -1.42 23.36
C CYS A 19 24.91 -1.60 21.83
N LYS A 20 25.00 -2.83 21.28
CA LYS A 20 24.85 -3.04 19.83
C LYS A 20 23.40 -3.17 19.33
N GLY A 21 22.42 -3.29 20.24
CA GLY A 21 21.00 -3.44 19.88
C GLY A 21 20.18 -2.15 19.84
N VAL A 22 20.71 -1.03 20.34
CA VAL A 22 19.96 0.24 20.43
C VAL A 22 20.30 1.18 19.27
N GLU A 23 21.55 1.14 18.77
CA GLU A 23 21.95 1.97 17.63
C GLU A 23 21.35 1.47 16.32
N GLU A 24 21.33 0.16 16.05
CA GLU A 24 20.69 -0.36 14.82
C GLU A 24 19.17 -0.14 14.79
N LYS A 25 18.49 -0.18 15.95
CA LYS A 25 17.06 0.14 16.04
C LYS A 25 16.79 1.63 15.82
N LYS A 26 17.54 2.52 16.48
CA LYS A 26 17.39 3.98 16.30
C LYS A 26 17.75 4.44 14.90
N ILE A 27 18.76 3.82 14.27
CA ILE A 27 19.15 4.13 12.89
C ILE A 27 18.06 3.65 11.91
N LYS A 28 17.52 2.43 12.07
CA LYS A 28 16.38 1.95 11.25
C LYS A 28 15.13 2.81 11.44
N GLU A 29 14.75 3.12 12.68
CA GLU A 29 13.60 3.99 12.98
C GLU A 29 13.78 5.40 12.39
N SER A 30 14.99 5.97 12.45
CA SER A 30 15.27 7.30 11.87
C SER A 30 15.30 7.32 10.33
N ILE A 31 15.65 6.21 9.69
CA ILE A 31 15.61 6.06 8.22
C ILE A 31 14.16 5.83 7.77
N GLU A 32 13.39 4.99 8.47
CA GLU A 32 11.95 4.80 8.22
C GLU A 32 11.18 6.13 8.40
N ASP A 33 11.39 6.85 9.51
CA ASP A 33 10.71 8.12 9.79
C ASP A 33 11.00 9.20 8.74
N ASN A 34 12.24 9.26 8.24
CA ASN A 34 12.62 10.24 7.21
C ASN A 34 12.09 9.84 5.82
N THR A 35 11.93 8.55 5.55
CA THR A 35 11.35 8.05 4.29
C THR A 35 9.85 8.30 4.26
N ILE A 36 9.13 7.93 5.34
CA ILE A 36 7.69 8.15 5.50
C ILE A 36 7.33 9.65 5.38
N LYS A 37 8.10 10.54 6.03
CA LYS A 37 7.88 11.99 5.94
C LYS A 37 8.08 12.53 4.52
N LYS A 38 9.02 11.97 3.76
CA LYS A 38 9.32 12.40 2.40
C LYS A 38 8.24 11.96 1.41
N GLU A 39 7.72 10.74 1.56
CA GLU A 39 6.60 10.20 0.77
C GLU A 39 5.30 10.97 1.04
N GLN A 40 4.97 11.23 2.31
CA GLN A 40 3.82 12.08 2.68
C GLN A 40 3.92 13.47 2.05
N LEU A 41 5.08 14.11 2.11
CA LEU A 41 5.31 15.42 1.50
C LEU A 41 5.17 15.40 -0.04
N LEU A 42 5.49 14.27 -0.69
CA LEU A 42 5.34 14.09 -2.13
C LEU A 42 3.87 13.88 -2.51
N GLN A 43 3.14 13.04 -1.77
CA GLN A 43 1.71 12.81 -1.95
C GLN A 43 0.90 14.09 -1.77
N ASP A 44 1.27 14.97 -0.84
CA ASP A 44 0.59 16.26 -0.63
C ASP A 44 0.71 17.21 -1.83
N LYS A 45 1.80 17.11 -2.61
CA LYS A 45 2.00 17.94 -3.83
C LYS A 45 1.18 17.46 -5.03
N LEU A 46 0.83 16.17 -5.08
CA LEU A 46 0.02 15.63 -6.17
C LEU A 46 -1.43 16.15 -6.10
N SER A 47 -2.00 16.46 -7.26
CA SER A 47 -3.41 16.88 -7.38
C SER A 47 -4.40 15.71 -7.24
N TYR A 48 -3.89 14.50 -7.14
CA TYR A 48 -4.64 13.26 -7.01
C TYR A 48 -4.01 12.38 -5.93
N TYR A 49 -4.81 11.46 -5.37
CA TYR A 49 -4.29 10.32 -4.63
C TYR A 49 -3.88 9.26 -5.63
N ASP A 50 -2.60 8.88 -5.57
CA ASP A 50 -2.10 7.70 -6.28
C ASP A 50 -2.33 6.49 -5.38
N ILE A 51 -3.09 5.54 -5.88
CA ILE A 51 -3.51 4.37 -5.11
C ILE A 51 -2.72 3.21 -5.70
N ASN A 52 -1.45 3.10 -5.28
CA ASN A 52 -0.62 1.94 -5.58
C ASN A 52 -0.75 0.94 -4.44
N ASN A 53 -0.69 -0.36 -4.77
CA ASN A 53 -0.84 -1.45 -3.81
C ASN A 53 0.12 -1.40 -2.62
N ASP A 54 1.30 -0.80 -2.78
CA ASP A 54 2.39 -0.88 -1.81
C ASP A 54 2.42 0.29 -0.80
N ASP A 55 1.72 1.40 -1.05
CA ASP A 55 1.93 2.67 -0.32
C ASP A 55 0.83 3.06 0.69
N ALA A 56 -0.17 2.21 0.89
CA ALA A 56 -1.39 2.64 1.58
C ALA A 56 -1.47 2.20 3.06
N ASN A 57 -1.89 3.14 3.91
CA ASN A 57 -1.98 2.97 5.36
C ASN A 57 -3.11 2.00 5.76
N PRO A 58 -2.81 0.92 6.51
CA PRO A 58 -3.82 -0.05 6.93
C PRO A 58 -4.83 0.56 7.90
N ILE A 59 -6.12 0.28 7.70
CA ILE A 59 -7.20 0.67 8.62
C ILE A 59 -7.48 -0.45 9.62
N ASN A 60 -7.74 -0.11 10.89
CA ASN A 60 -8.24 -1.06 11.86
C ASN A 60 -9.69 -1.50 11.53
N ILE A 61 -9.81 -2.77 11.16
CA ILE A 61 -10.93 -3.42 10.44
C ILE A 61 -12.23 -3.52 11.26
N LYS A 62 -12.19 -3.31 12.58
CA LYS A 62 -13.27 -3.71 13.52
C LYS A 62 -14.62 -2.99 13.36
N LYS A 63 -14.80 -2.04 12.44
CA LYS A 63 -16.04 -1.23 12.33
C LYS A 63 -16.58 -1.00 10.91
N ILE A 64 -16.03 -1.62 9.87
CA ILE A 64 -16.50 -1.43 8.49
C ILE A 64 -17.67 -2.39 8.20
N LYS A 65 -18.79 -1.88 7.69
CA LYS A 65 -19.99 -2.68 7.37
C LYS A 65 -20.17 -2.75 5.84
N ILE A 66 -19.45 -3.68 5.21
CA ILE A 66 -19.54 -3.97 3.77
C ILE A 66 -20.08 -5.39 3.59
N LYS A 67 -20.99 -5.58 2.63
CA LYS A 67 -21.42 -6.93 2.24
C LYS A 67 -20.37 -7.51 1.29
N LEU A 68 -19.70 -8.56 1.74
CA LEU A 68 -18.76 -9.34 0.92
C LEU A 68 -19.50 -10.50 0.28
N GLU A 69 -19.17 -10.79 -0.97
CA GLU A 69 -19.81 -11.88 -1.74
C GLU A 69 -19.24 -13.25 -1.37
N ASN A 70 -18.01 -13.29 -0.83
CA ASN A 70 -17.31 -14.52 -0.50
C ASN A 70 -16.96 -14.61 1.00
N HIS A 71 -17.11 -15.80 1.58
CA HIS A 71 -17.01 -16.06 3.01
C HIS A 71 -15.60 -16.52 3.44
N TYR A 72 -14.73 -16.80 2.47
CA TYR A 72 -13.33 -17.20 2.70
C TYR A 72 -12.33 -16.05 2.60
N SER A 73 -12.80 -14.82 2.36
CA SER A 73 -11.89 -13.74 2.02
C SER A 73 -11.19 -13.13 3.23
N GLU A 74 -9.87 -13.22 3.27
CA GLU A 74 -9.08 -12.23 4.01
C GLU A 74 -9.24 -10.89 3.30
N ASN A 75 -9.46 -9.82 4.05
CA ASN A 75 -9.72 -8.50 3.46
C ASN A 75 -8.78 -7.46 4.03
N GLU A 76 -8.23 -6.65 3.14
CA GLU A 76 -7.42 -5.49 3.48
C GLU A 76 -8.14 -4.21 3.04
N TYR A 77 -8.14 -3.21 3.91
CA TYR A 77 -8.81 -1.93 3.68
C TYR A 77 -7.83 -0.78 3.82
N LYS A 78 -7.83 0.10 2.83
CA LYS A 78 -6.93 1.26 2.73
C LYS A 78 -7.74 2.53 2.52
N THR A 79 -7.58 3.53 3.38
CA THR A 79 -8.31 4.82 3.23
C THR A 79 -7.59 5.67 2.21
N ILE A 80 -8.33 6.17 1.22
CA ILE A 80 -7.80 7.06 0.18
C ILE A 80 -8.13 8.51 0.53
N PHE A 81 -9.40 8.76 0.87
CA PHE A 81 -9.94 10.09 1.03
C PHE A 81 -11.03 10.08 2.09
N LYS A 82 -11.16 11.18 2.83
CA LYS A 82 -12.24 11.39 3.79
C LYS A 82 -12.66 12.84 3.80
N ASN A 83 -13.96 13.08 3.79
CA ASN A 83 -14.57 14.36 4.09
C ASN A 83 -15.69 14.18 5.14
N ASP A 84 -16.47 15.23 5.37
CA ASP A 84 -17.55 15.25 6.35
C ASP A 84 -18.77 14.41 5.95
N VAL A 85 -18.85 13.96 4.69
CA VAL A 85 -20.00 13.22 4.14
C VAL A 85 -19.68 11.74 4.01
N PHE A 86 -18.51 11.42 3.44
CA PHE A 86 -18.11 10.07 3.13
C PHE A 86 -16.59 9.85 3.23
N THR A 87 -16.22 8.58 3.30
CA THR A 87 -14.84 8.08 3.20
C THR A 87 -14.73 7.22 1.96
N VAL A 88 -13.68 7.39 1.16
CA VAL A 88 -13.31 6.51 0.05
C VAL A 88 -12.24 5.56 0.53
N ILE A 89 -12.45 4.27 0.32
CA ILE A 89 -11.50 3.21 0.64
C ILE A 89 -11.27 2.32 -0.58
N VAL A 90 -10.11 1.67 -0.59
CA VAL A 90 -9.88 0.46 -1.37
C VAL A 90 -10.15 -0.75 -0.49
N LEU A 91 -10.79 -1.75 -1.06
CA LEU A 91 -10.91 -3.09 -0.49
C LEU A 91 -10.19 -4.08 -1.39
N PHE A 92 -9.25 -4.82 -0.81
CA PHE A 92 -8.65 -6.02 -1.39
C PHE A 92 -9.32 -7.22 -0.76
N SER A 93 -10.04 -8.00 -1.56
CA SER A 93 -10.73 -9.20 -1.11
C SER A 93 -9.99 -10.42 -1.65
N TYR A 94 -9.07 -10.94 -0.84
CA TYR A 94 -8.23 -12.08 -1.20
C TYR A 94 -9.04 -13.37 -1.12
N TYR A 95 -8.78 -14.33 -1.99
CA TYR A 95 -9.32 -15.69 -1.88
C TYR A 95 -8.22 -16.71 -2.23
N GLU A 96 -8.58 -17.98 -2.38
CA GLU A 96 -7.60 -19.05 -2.55
C GLU A 96 -6.61 -18.77 -3.69
N LEU A 97 -5.35 -19.18 -3.47
CA LEU A 97 -4.24 -19.14 -4.44
C LEU A 97 -3.72 -17.73 -4.81
N GLY A 98 -3.85 -16.75 -3.91
CA GLY A 98 -3.22 -15.43 -4.09
C GLY A 98 -3.95 -14.48 -5.05
N ASN A 99 -5.13 -14.90 -5.50
CA ASN A 99 -6.01 -14.05 -6.29
C ASN A 99 -6.80 -13.12 -5.36
N TYR A 100 -7.19 -11.97 -5.89
CA TYR A 100 -8.01 -11.02 -5.17
C TYR A 100 -8.89 -10.21 -6.13
N ASP A 101 -10.04 -9.81 -5.60
CA ASP A 101 -10.85 -8.76 -6.18
C ASP A 101 -10.46 -7.44 -5.54
N GLU A 102 -10.41 -6.39 -6.36
CA GLU A 102 -10.19 -5.05 -5.86
C GLU A 102 -11.41 -4.17 -6.10
N TYR A 103 -11.82 -3.48 -5.05
CA TYR A 103 -12.97 -2.60 -5.06
C TYR A 103 -12.62 -1.19 -4.58
N ILE A 104 -13.15 -0.19 -5.26
CA ILE A 104 -13.27 1.17 -4.70
C ILE A 104 -14.64 1.29 -4.04
N ILE A 105 -14.64 1.62 -2.76
CA ILE A 105 -15.84 1.68 -1.93
C ILE A 105 -15.93 3.04 -1.26
N THR A 106 -17.13 3.59 -1.25
CA THR A 106 -17.46 4.80 -0.47
C THR A 106 -18.32 4.43 0.72
N LEU A 107 -17.98 4.94 1.90
CA LEU A 107 -18.69 4.72 3.15
C LEU A 107 -19.24 6.03 3.71
N ASN A 108 -20.41 6.00 4.34
CA ASN A 108 -20.89 7.14 5.12
C ASN A 108 -20.18 7.25 6.48
N ASN A 109 -20.50 8.27 7.28
CA ASN A 109 -19.93 8.49 8.62
C ASN A 109 -20.24 7.38 9.64
N LYS A 110 -21.17 6.47 9.34
CA LYS A 110 -21.48 5.28 10.15
C LYS A 110 -20.75 4.02 9.63
N ASN A 111 -19.83 4.19 8.68
CA ASN A 111 -19.12 3.14 7.95
C ASN A 111 -20.04 2.19 7.16
N GLU A 112 -21.18 2.69 6.70
CA GLU A 112 -22.12 1.94 5.86
C GLU A 112 -21.82 2.22 4.39
N GLU A 113 -21.87 1.18 3.56
CA GLU A 113 -21.62 1.27 2.13
C GLU A 113 -22.61 2.22 1.43
N LEU A 114 -22.08 3.21 0.73
CA LEU A 114 -22.82 4.09 -0.17
C LEU A 114 -22.72 3.61 -1.62
N SER A 115 -21.57 3.12 -2.05
CA SER A 115 -21.28 2.70 -3.42
C SER A 115 -20.06 1.80 -3.43
N LYS A 116 -20.02 0.87 -4.39
CA LYS A 116 -18.97 -0.12 -4.58
C LYS A 116 -18.74 -0.27 -6.08
N LEU A 117 -17.48 -0.20 -6.49
CA LEU A 117 -17.04 -0.40 -7.87
C LEU A 117 -15.99 -1.50 -7.86
N LEU A 118 -16.25 -2.60 -8.58
CA LEU A 118 -15.20 -3.57 -8.91
C LEU A 118 -14.28 -2.91 -9.93
N VAL A 119 -13.03 -2.72 -9.55
CA VAL A 119 -12.04 -2.06 -10.41
C VAL A 119 -11.08 -3.04 -11.03
N TYR A 120 -10.77 -4.14 -10.34
CA TYR A 120 -9.88 -5.14 -10.86
C TYR A 120 -10.19 -6.54 -10.33
N TYR A 121 -9.84 -7.53 -11.15
CA TYR A 121 -9.92 -8.94 -10.85
C TYR A 121 -8.54 -9.51 -11.19
N ASN A 122 -7.75 -9.90 -10.18
CA ASN A 122 -6.43 -10.46 -10.42
C ASN A 122 -6.55 -11.77 -11.19
N THR A 123 -6.27 -11.70 -12.49
CA THR A 123 -6.20 -12.87 -13.36
C THR A 123 -4.82 -12.92 -13.95
N ALA A 124 -4.04 -13.92 -13.56
CA ALA A 124 -3.31 -14.67 -14.56
C ALA A 124 -4.37 -15.54 -15.23
N PRO A 125 -5.01 -15.12 -16.34
CA PRO A 125 -6.28 -15.71 -16.80
C PRO A 125 -6.16 -17.21 -17.10
N ASP A 126 -4.92 -17.65 -17.38
CA ASP A 126 -4.55 -19.03 -17.69
C ASP A 126 -3.40 -19.56 -16.81
N GLY A 127 -3.09 -18.91 -15.68
CA GLY A 127 -1.89 -19.21 -14.86
C GLY A 127 -0.56 -18.81 -15.52
N ASN A 128 -0.61 -18.06 -16.62
CA ASN A 128 0.57 -17.62 -17.35
C ASN A 128 1.18 -16.36 -16.72
N MET A 129 2.30 -16.51 -16.03
CA MET A 129 3.02 -15.40 -15.38
C MET A 129 3.61 -14.38 -16.37
N GLU A 130 3.74 -14.73 -17.66
CA GLU A 130 4.16 -13.80 -18.72
C GLU A 130 3.04 -12.88 -19.19
N LYS A 131 1.78 -13.17 -18.81
CA LYS A 131 0.62 -12.37 -19.17
C LYS A 131 -0.16 -12.04 -17.91
N TYR A 132 -0.02 -10.81 -17.46
CA TYR A 132 -0.70 -10.34 -16.26
C TYR A 132 -1.40 -9.02 -16.52
N GLU A 133 -2.41 -8.77 -15.70
CA GLU A 133 -3.07 -7.49 -15.65
C GLU A 133 -2.85 -6.88 -14.25
N TYR A 134 -2.88 -5.57 -14.18
CA TYR A 134 -2.97 -4.84 -12.91
C TYR A 134 -3.76 -3.56 -13.15
N SER A 135 -4.12 -2.88 -12.07
CA SER A 135 -4.86 -1.63 -12.15
C SER A 135 -4.19 -0.53 -11.36
N ASN A 136 -4.22 0.67 -11.92
CA ASN A 136 -3.79 1.90 -11.27
C ASN A 136 -4.98 2.85 -11.17
N TYR A 137 -4.99 3.70 -10.14
CA TYR A 137 -6.10 4.60 -9.88
C TYR A 137 -5.64 5.99 -9.51
N HIS A 138 -6.25 6.99 -10.13
CA HIS A 138 -6.08 8.38 -9.74
C HIS A 138 -7.41 8.95 -9.27
N LEU A 139 -7.50 9.27 -7.97
CA LEU A 139 -8.62 10.04 -7.41
C LEU A 139 -8.23 11.51 -7.28
N TYR A 140 -8.78 12.38 -8.12
CA TYR A 140 -8.46 13.81 -8.09
C TYR A 140 -9.04 14.48 -6.83
N LYS A 141 -8.16 15.05 -6.00
CA LYS A 141 -8.51 15.58 -4.67
C LYS A 141 -9.61 16.63 -4.70
N LYS A 142 -9.62 17.48 -5.74
CA LYS A 142 -10.55 18.62 -5.87
C LYS A 142 -11.87 18.26 -6.53
N THR A 143 -11.84 17.45 -7.58
CA THR A 143 -13.03 17.19 -8.42
C THR A 143 -13.69 15.86 -8.11
N LEU A 144 -12.99 14.97 -7.40
CA LEU A 144 -13.39 13.60 -7.14
C LEU A 144 -13.70 12.81 -8.43
N ASP A 145 -13.09 13.23 -9.54
CA ASP A 145 -12.98 12.38 -10.72
C ASP A 145 -12.05 11.21 -10.38
N LEU A 146 -12.46 10.01 -10.76
CA LEU A 146 -11.71 8.78 -10.57
C LEU A 146 -11.35 8.21 -11.95
N ASN A 147 -10.06 8.16 -12.24
CA ASN A 147 -9.56 7.42 -13.39
C ASN A 147 -9.15 6.02 -12.92
N VAL A 148 -9.69 4.99 -13.57
CA VAL A 148 -9.27 3.60 -13.40
C VAL A 148 -8.53 3.19 -14.67
N PHE A 149 -7.28 2.76 -14.52
CA PHE A 149 -6.44 2.30 -15.61
C PHE A 149 -6.26 0.80 -15.46
N LYS A 150 -6.82 0.03 -16.39
CA LYS A 150 -6.51 -1.39 -16.53
C LYS A 150 -5.28 -1.52 -17.42
N VAL A 151 -4.21 -2.10 -16.91
CA VAL A 151 -2.97 -2.32 -17.63
C VAL A 151 -2.80 -3.81 -17.88
N SER A 152 -2.69 -4.19 -19.15
CA SER A 152 -2.41 -5.57 -19.56
C SER A 152 -0.96 -5.63 -20.05
N VAL A 153 -0.16 -6.51 -19.45
CA VAL A 153 1.26 -6.66 -19.75
C VAL A 153 1.54 -8.04 -20.33
N VAL A 154 2.40 -8.07 -21.35
CA VAL A 154 3.09 -9.27 -21.81
C VAL A 154 4.57 -9.08 -21.56
N GLU A 155 5.16 -9.93 -20.72
CA GLU A 155 6.56 -9.90 -20.32
C GLU A 155 7.25 -11.19 -20.75
N ASN A 156 8.49 -11.07 -21.23
CA ASN A 156 9.36 -12.23 -21.42
C ASN A 156 10.16 -12.44 -20.13
N LEU A 157 9.89 -13.53 -19.41
CA LEU A 157 10.52 -13.77 -18.10
C LEU A 157 12.00 -14.17 -18.22
N GLU A 158 12.43 -14.76 -19.34
CA GLU A 158 13.84 -15.10 -19.56
C GLU A 158 14.73 -13.85 -19.65
N THR A 159 14.17 -12.75 -20.18
CA THR A 159 14.89 -11.49 -20.41
C THR A 159 14.45 -10.37 -19.48
N ASN A 160 13.41 -10.58 -18.66
CA ASN A 160 12.74 -9.57 -17.83
C ASN A 160 12.39 -8.31 -18.62
N LYS A 161 11.86 -8.49 -19.85
CA LYS A 161 11.48 -7.38 -20.73
C LYS A 161 9.99 -7.40 -21.00
N ILE A 162 9.37 -6.25 -20.79
CA ILE A 162 8.00 -5.99 -21.26
C ILE A 162 8.01 -6.02 -22.79
N ILE A 163 7.35 -7.02 -23.37
CA ILE A 163 7.12 -7.17 -24.81
C ILE A 163 6.01 -6.22 -25.26
N LYS A 164 4.94 -6.15 -24.45
CA LYS A 164 3.75 -5.35 -24.77
C LYS A 164 3.11 -4.83 -23.49
N GLN A 165 2.61 -3.61 -23.55
CA GLN A 165 1.80 -3.01 -22.50
C GLN A 165 0.65 -2.24 -23.14
N ASP A 166 -0.58 -2.64 -22.82
CA ASP A 166 -1.80 -1.96 -23.24
C ASP A 166 -2.47 -1.34 -22.01
N THR A 167 -2.97 -0.12 -22.13
CA THR A 167 -3.67 0.57 -21.04
C THR A 167 -5.06 0.98 -21.49
N LEU A 168 -6.08 0.49 -20.81
CA LEU A 168 -7.46 0.92 -20.97
C LEU A 168 -7.85 1.84 -19.80
N LYS A 169 -8.36 3.03 -20.12
CA LYS A 169 -8.80 4.00 -19.13
C LYS A 169 -10.33 4.06 -19.08
N THR A 170 -10.89 3.90 -17.89
CA THR A 170 -12.31 4.17 -17.61
C THR A 170 -12.40 5.34 -16.63
N MET A 171 -13.36 6.25 -16.86
CA MET A 171 -13.56 7.44 -16.03
C MET A 171 -14.85 7.34 -15.24
N TYR A 172 -14.76 7.67 -13.96
CA TYR A 172 -15.88 7.74 -13.03
C TYR A 172 -15.86 9.09 -12.32
N LYS A 173 -16.96 9.43 -11.67
CA LYS A 173 -17.06 10.54 -10.73
C LYS A 173 -17.66 10.04 -9.41
N ILE A 174 -17.08 10.45 -8.29
CA ILE A 174 -17.72 10.34 -6.98
C ILE A 174 -18.48 11.64 -6.74
N ASN A 175 -19.81 11.58 -6.68
CA ASN A 175 -20.62 12.77 -6.46
C ASN A 175 -20.65 13.19 -4.97
N ASP A 176 -21.30 14.31 -4.68
CA ASP A 176 -21.35 14.90 -3.34
C ASP A 176 -22.06 14.01 -2.30
N LEU A 177 -22.81 13.00 -2.75
CA LEU A 177 -23.47 12.00 -1.90
C LEU A 177 -22.62 10.72 -1.73
N GLY A 178 -21.38 10.72 -2.24
CA GLY A 178 -20.51 9.55 -2.22
C GLY A 178 -20.96 8.44 -3.18
N LYS A 179 -21.74 8.72 -4.24
CA LYS A 179 -22.08 7.72 -5.25
C LYS A 179 -21.07 7.73 -6.40
N ILE A 180 -20.59 6.55 -6.78
CA ILE A 180 -19.72 6.37 -7.95
C ILE A 180 -20.60 6.25 -9.20
N ILE A 181 -20.37 7.11 -10.18
CA ILE A 181 -21.10 7.14 -11.45
C ILE A 181 -20.12 7.09 -12.63
N VAL A 182 -20.47 6.36 -13.68
CA VAL A 182 -19.71 6.37 -14.95
C VAL A 182 -19.83 7.75 -15.59
N LYS A 183 -18.72 8.24 -16.13
CA LYS A 183 -18.65 9.55 -16.79
C LYS A 183 -18.66 9.41 -18.31
#